data_AF-A0A226N5R7-F1
#
_entry.id   AF-A0A226N5R7-F1
#
_cell.length_a   1.000
_cell.length_b   1.000
_cell.length_c   1.000
_cell.angle_alpha   90.00
_cell.angle_beta   90.00
_cell.angle_gamma   90.00
#
_symmetry.space_group_name_H-M   'P 1'
#
loop_
_entity.id
_entity.type
_entity.pdbx_description
1 polymer ?
#
loop_
_entity_poly.entity_id
_entity_poly.type
_entity_poly.pdbx_seq_one_letter_code
_entity_poly.pdbx_strand_id
1 'polypeptide(L)'
;MGCRFFCSLEGCWHHVEISLVMGVPTVKRGKQSYLMSTLRSLLYGLSEKQKNDCVIIIFVAEVNAEYVNSVAESVKASFPREVQSGVLEVISPPASYYPDLSNLKKTFGDSEDRVR
;
A
#
# COMPACT_ATOMS: atom_id res chain seq x y z
N MET A 1 3.96 17.68 -3.33
CA MET A 1 4.97 16.89 -2.60
C MET A 1 4.44 15.48 -2.49
N GLY A 2 4.93 14.57 -3.33
CA GLY A 2 4.45 13.19 -3.36
C GLY A 2 5.08 12.37 -2.24
N CYS A 3 4.30 11.49 -1.61
CA CYS A 3 4.80 10.45 -0.72
C CYS A 3 5.73 9.52 -1.50
N ARG A 4 7.03 9.86 -1.53
CA ARG A 4 8.10 8.90 -1.75
C ARG A 4 8.69 8.60 -0.40
N PHE A 5 8.27 7.51 0.23
CA PHE A 5 9.13 6.87 1.22
C PHE A 5 10.18 6.09 0.44
N PHE A 6 11.22 6.80 0.01
CA PHE A 6 12.47 6.20 -0.45
C PHE A 6 13.44 6.33 0.72
N CYS A 7 13.60 5.28 1.50
CA CYS A 7 14.69 5.22 2.47
C CYS A 7 15.96 4.91 1.68
N SER A 8 16.72 5.96 1.35
CA SER A 8 18.05 5.82 0.76
C SER A 8 19.02 5.45 1.88
N LEU A 9 19.50 4.21 1.91
CA LEU A 9 20.66 3.81 2.70
C LEU A 9 21.78 3.41 1.75
N GLU A 10 22.74 4.33 1.58
CA GLU A 10 24.09 3.95 1.19
C GLU A 10 24.74 3.28 2.40
N GLY A 11 25.05 1.99 2.33
CA GLY A 11 25.75 1.26 3.39
C GLY A 11 25.70 -0.25 3.23
N CYS A 12 26.84 -0.85 2.87
CA CYS A 12 27.22 -2.27 2.96
C CYS A 12 26.09 -3.31 2.85
N TRP A 13 25.90 -3.85 1.65
CA TRP A 13 25.11 -5.06 1.39
C TRP A 13 25.66 -6.28 2.16
N HIS A 14 25.28 -6.44 3.42
CA HIS A 14 24.96 -7.80 3.88
C HIS A 14 23.64 -8.15 3.20
N HIS A 15 23.65 -9.17 2.36
CA HIS A 15 22.55 -9.59 1.49
C HIS A 15 21.31 -9.92 2.35
N VAL A 16 20.48 -8.91 2.69
CA VAL A 16 19.12 -9.16 3.17
C VAL A 16 18.28 -9.34 1.90
N GLU A 17 18.38 -10.54 1.34
CA GLU A 17 17.53 -10.95 0.23
C GLU A 17 16.11 -11.04 0.76
N ILE A 18 15.19 -10.27 0.19
CA ILE A 18 13.77 -10.31 0.54
C ILE A 18 13.14 -11.42 -0.30
N SER A 19 12.67 -12.49 0.34
CA SER A 19 12.12 -13.65 -0.37
C SER A 19 10.66 -13.47 -0.80
N LEU A 20 9.92 -12.52 -0.21
CA LEU A 20 8.49 -12.31 -0.45
C LEU A 20 8.09 -10.83 -0.51
N VAL A 21 7.33 -10.46 -1.55
CA VAL A 21 6.66 -9.16 -1.64
C VAL A 21 5.15 -9.35 -1.75
N MET A 22 4.38 -8.67 -0.89
CA MET A 22 2.92 -8.74 -0.86
C MET A 22 2.30 -7.39 -1.23
N GLY A 23 1.48 -7.36 -2.27
CA GLY A 23 0.72 -6.17 -2.65
C GLY A 23 -0.64 -6.11 -1.97
N VAL A 24 -0.95 -5.01 -1.28
CA VAL A 24 -2.26 -4.73 -0.68
C VAL A 24 -2.86 -3.50 -1.37
N PRO A 25 -3.74 -3.69 -2.37
CA PRO A 25 -4.39 -2.57 -3.05
C PRO A 25 -5.50 -1.96 -2.18
N THR A 26 -5.61 -0.64 -2.20
CA THR A 26 -6.67 0.11 -1.53
C THR A 26 -7.19 1.25 -2.40
N VAL A 27 -8.50 1.49 -2.35
CA VAL A 27 -9.21 2.62 -2.96
C VAL A 27 -10.06 3.29 -1.89
N LYS A 28 -10.44 4.55 -2.09
CA LYS A 28 -11.34 5.26 -1.19
C LYS A 28 -12.73 4.60 -1.24
N ARG A 29 -13.23 4.16 -0.09
CA ARG A 29 -14.59 3.59 0.05
C ARG A 29 -15.37 4.33 1.11
N GLY A 30 -16.67 4.56 0.87
CA GLY A 30 -17.53 5.35 1.75
C GLY A 30 -17.95 4.70 3.07
N LYS A 31 -17.81 3.37 3.22
CA LYS A 31 -18.30 2.65 4.43
C LYS A 31 -17.19 2.28 5.41
N GLN A 32 -16.15 1.53 5.00
CA GLN A 32 -14.96 1.25 5.82
C GLN A 32 -13.77 0.91 4.90
N SER A 33 -12.56 1.38 5.27
CA SER A 33 -11.32 0.91 4.64
C SER A 33 -10.83 -0.35 5.35
N TYR A 34 -10.78 -1.47 4.64
CA TYR A 34 -10.28 -2.76 5.15
C TYR A 34 -8.77 -2.77 5.38
N LEU A 35 -8.06 -1.70 4.98
CA LEU A 35 -6.61 -1.66 4.98
C LEU A 35 -6.03 -1.94 6.38
N MET A 36 -6.48 -1.24 7.41
CA MET A 36 -5.88 -1.37 8.75
C MET A 36 -6.09 -2.76 9.36
N SER A 37 -7.26 -3.36 9.16
CA SER A 37 -7.54 -4.72 9.64
C SER A 37 -6.73 -5.75 8.86
N THR A 38 -6.64 -5.63 7.53
CA THR A 38 -5.80 -6.50 6.69
C THR A 38 -4.33 -6.43 7.10
N LEU A 39 -3.77 -5.24 7.26
CA LEU A 39 -2.38 -5.07 7.69
C LEU A 39 -2.13 -5.71 9.06
N ARG A 40 -3.04 -5.52 10.01
CA ARG A 40 -2.94 -6.13 11.33
C ARG A 40 -2.96 -7.66 11.25
N SER A 41 -3.85 -8.25 10.46
CA SER A 41 -3.92 -9.70 10.27
C SER A 41 -2.67 -10.26 9.61
N LEU A 42 -2.16 -9.61 8.56
CA LEU A 42 -0.92 -10.02 7.90
C LEU A 42 0.26 -9.97 8.86
N LEU A 43 0.48 -8.84 9.53
CA LEU A 43 1.59 -8.65 10.45
C LEU A 43 1.52 -9.54 11.70
N TYR A 44 0.31 -9.89 12.14
CA TYR A 44 0.13 -10.85 13.23
C TYR A 44 0.48 -12.28 12.80
N GLY A 45 0.21 -12.65 11.56
CA GLY A 45 0.54 -13.97 11.02
C GLY A 45 2.03 -14.18 10.72
N LEU A 46 2.83 -13.12 10.67
CA LEU A 46 4.27 -13.19 10.37
C LEU A 46 5.11 -13.29 11.64
N SER A 47 6.05 -14.24 11.66
CA SER A 47 7.14 -14.27 12.65
C SER A 47 8.13 -13.12 12.43
N GLU A 48 8.95 -12.80 13.43
CA GLU A 48 9.99 -11.76 13.30
C GLU A 48 10.97 -12.03 12.16
N LYS A 49 11.37 -13.30 11.97
CA LYS A 49 12.22 -13.71 10.84
C LYS A 49 11.55 -13.39 9.50
N GLN A 50 10.27 -13.70 9.36
CA GLN A 50 9.53 -13.42 8.12
C GLN A 50 9.34 -11.91 7.90
N LYS A 51 9.11 -11.13 8.96
CA LYS A 51 9.02 -9.66 8.85
C LYS A 51 10.31 -9.03 8.33
N ASN A 52 11.46 -9.61 8.67
CA ASN A 52 12.78 -9.17 8.18
C ASN A 52 13.10 -9.69 6.77
N ASP A 53 12.28 -10.59 6.22
CA ASP A 53 12.48 -11.25 4.92
C ASP A 53 11.27 -11.03 3.97
N CYS A 54 10.44 -10.02 4.26
CA CYS A 54 9.32 -9.67 3.39
C CYS A 54 9.08 -8.16 3.35
N VAL A 55 8.40 -7.69 2.30
CA VAL A 55 7.86 -6.33 2.21
C VAL A 55 6.40 -6.40 1.82
N ILE A 56 5.58 -5.61 2.51
CA ILE A 56 4.17 -5.40 2.19
C ILE A 56 4.05 -4.02 1.55
N ILE A 57 3.70 -4.01 0.27
CA ILE A 57 3.49 -2.80 -0.52
C ILE A 57 2.00 -2.45 -0.51
N ILE A 58 1.66 -1.34 0.13
CA ILE A 58 0.33 -0.76 0.15
C ILE A 58 0.17 0.13 -1.08
N PHE A 59 -0.61 -0.34 -2.04
CA PHE A 59 -0.87 0.38 -3.27
C PHE A 59 -2.15 1.21 -3.14
N VAL A 60 -2.01 2.52 -3.03
CA VAL A 60 -3.14 3.46 -2.91
C VAL A 60 -3.54 3.91 -4.31
N ALA A 61 -4.60 3.29 -4.84
CA ALA A 61 -5.12 3.52 -6.18
C ALA A 61 -6.00 4.78 -6.24
N GLU A 62 -5.48 5.90 -5.74
CA GLU A 62 -6.17 7.18 -5.66
C GLU A 62 -5.24 8.30 -6.13
N VAL A 63 -5.81 9.27 -6.85
CA VAL A 63 -5.09 10.45 -7.35
C VAL A 63 -5.21 11.66 -6.43
N ASN A 64 -6.17 11.63 -5.49
CA ASN A 64 -6.37 12.69 -4.52
C ASN A 64 -5.26 12.64 -3.45
N ALA A 65 -4.37 13.64 -3.47
CA ALA A 65 -3.21 13.70 -2.59
C ALA A 65 -3.58 13.76 -1.10
N GLU A 66 -4.67 14.44 -0.72
CA GLU A 66 -5.11 14.51 0.68
C GLU A 66 -5.51 13.14 1.21
N TYR A 67 -6.24 12.37 0.40
CA TYR A 67 -6.61 11.01 0.74
C TYR A 67 -5.37 10.11 0.85
N VAL A 68 -4.47 10.14 -0.14
CA VAL A 68 -3.22 9.37 -0.12
C VAL A 68 -2.40 9.68 1.13
N ASN A 69 -2.24 10.97 1.47
CA ASN A 69 -1.53 11.40 2.67
C ASN A 69 -2.22 10.91 3.94
N SER A 70 -3.55 11.01 4.03
CA SER A 70 -4.28 10.53 5.20
C SER A 70 -4.12 9.02 5.42
N VAL A 71 -4.04 8.24 4.34
CA VAL A 71 -3.75 6.79 4.39
C VAL A 71 -2.33 6.56 4.88
N ALA A 72 -1.34 7.24 4.31
CA ALA A 72 0.06 7.11 4.71
C ALA A 72 0.27 7.48 6.20
N GLU A 73 -0.36 8.55 6.67
CA GLU A 73 -0.33 8.95 8.08
C GLU A 73 -1.00 7.92 8.98
N SER A 74 -2.16 7.39 8.57
CA SER A 74 -2.87 6.35 9.33
C SER A 74 -2.05 5.06 9.47
N VAL A 75 -1.36 4.66 8.39
CA VAL A 75 -0.44 3.51 8.39
C VAL A 75 0.73 3.78 9.34
N LYS A 76 1.39 4.93 9.20
CA LYS A 76 2.54 5.31 10.03
C LYS A 76 2.19 5.41 11.52
N ALA A 77 1.02 5.95 11.84
CA ALA A 77 0.54 6.07 13.22
C ALA A 77 0.22 4.70 13.83
N SER A 78 -0.34 3.78 13.05
CA SER A 78 -0.76 2.46 13.52
C SER A 78 0.38 1.44 13.58
N PHE A 79 1.36 1.54 12.68
CA PHE A 79 2.45 0.58 12.49
C PHE A 79 3.82 1.27 12.39
N PRO A 80 4.22 2.11 13.37
CA PRO A 80 5.42 2.94 13.26
C PRO A 80 6.70 2.10 13.17
N ARG A 81 6.75 0.95 13.85
CA ARG A 81 7.92 0.05 13.83
C ARG A 81 8.08 -0.63 12.48
N GLU A 82 6.98 -1.10 11.92
CA GLU A 82 6.95 -1.81 10.64
C GLU A 82 7.28 -0.86 9.46
N VAL A 83 6.83 0.39 9.54
CA VAL A 83 7.24 1.43 8.59
C VAL A 83 8.73 1.77 8.77
N GLN A 84 9.21 1.88 10.01
CA GLN A 84 10.62 2.17 10.28
C GLN A 84 11.56 1.03 9.84
N SER A 85 11.14 -0.22 9.99
CA SER A 85 11.92 -1.40 9.60
C SER A 85 11.89 -1.67 8.09
N GLY A 86 11.00 -1.00 7.34
CA GLY A 86 10.83 -1.20 5.90
C GLY A 86 9.97 -2.41 5.51
N VAL A 87 9.31 -3.09 6.45
CA VAL A 87 8.38 -4.19 6.11
C VAL A 87 7.05 -3.66 5.55
N LEU A 88 6.69 -2.41 5.84
CA LEU A 88 5.55 -1.73 5.24
C LEU A 88 5.98 -0.53 4.40
N GLU A 89 5.57 -0.51 3.14
CA GLU A 89 5.77 0.61 2.24
C GLU A 89 4.45 1.06 1.62
N VAL A 90 4.25 2.38 1.48
CA VAL A 90 3.07 2.96 0.84
C VAL A 90 3.48 3.57 -0.49
N ILE A 91 2.83 3.14 -1.56
CA ILE A 91 3.00 3.71 -2.90
C ILE A 91 1.67 4.23 -3.43
N SER A 92 1.72 5.34 -4.15
CA SER A 92 0.59 5.89 -4.89
C SER A 92 1.07 6.25 -6.29
N PRO A 93 0.55 5.59 -7.33
CA PRO A 93 0.94 5.90 -8.70
C PRO A 93 0.38 7.27 -9.12
N PRO A 94 1.08 8.00 -10.00
CA PRO A 94 0.55 9.24 -10.58
C PRO A 94 -0.69 8.94 -11.44
N ALA A 95 -1.55 9.95 -11.63
CA ALA A 95 -2.74 9.83 -12.48
C ALA A 95 -2.42 9.35 -13.91
N SER A 96 -1.24 9.71 -14.44
CA SER A 96 -0.75 9.30 -15.76
C SER A 96 -0.43 7.81 -15.88
N TYR A 97 -0.34 7.07 -14.77
CA TYR A 97 -0.14 5.62 -14.77
C TYR A 97 -1.40 4.88 -15.24
N TYR A 98 -2.58 5.46 -15.04
CA TYR A 98 -3.84 4.85 -15.45
C TYR A 98 -4.18 5.27 -16.88
N PRO A 99 -4.63 4.32 -17.74
CA PRO A 99 -5.24 4.68 -19.00
C PRO A 99 -6.52 5.48 -18.74
N ASP A 100 -7.04 6.15 -19.77
CA ASP A 100 -8.31 6.87 -19.66
C ASP A 100 -9.45 5.90 -19.31
N LEU A 101 -9.91 5.96 -18.05
CA LEU A 101 -10.97 5.11 -17.52
C LEU A 101 -12.37 5.62 -17.86
N SER A 102 -12.49 6.77 -18.55
CA SER A 102 -13.77 7.36 -18.96
C SER A 102 -14.57 6.45 -19.92
N ASN A 103 -13.90 5.54 -20.62
CA ASN A 103 -14.48 4.67 -21.64
C ASN A 103 -14.45 3.17 -21.27
N LEU A 104 -14.46 2.85 -19.97
CA LEU A 104 -14.58 1.45 -19.53
C LEU A 104 -15.93 0.87 -20.00
N LYS A 105 -15.89 -0.07 -20.95
CA LYS A 105 -17.05 -0.90 -21.31
C LYS A 105 -17.55 -1.61 -20.04
N LYS A 106 -18.84 -1.46 -19.73
CA LYS A 106 -19.56 -2.27 -18.72
C LYS A 106 -19.41 -3.75 -19.10
N THR A 107 -18.39 -4.46 -18.58
CA THR A 107 -18.08 -5.83 -19.03
C THR A 107 -18.20 -6.89 -17.96
N PHE A 108 -18.58 -6.54 -16.74
CA PHE A 108 -18.88 -7.55 -15.71
C PHE A 108 -20.15 -7.09 -15.01
N GLY A 109 -21.16 -7.96 -14.97
CA GLY A 109 -22.50 -7.69 -14.41
C GLY A 109 -22.52 -7.43 -12.90
N ASP A 110 -21.52 -6.70 -12.39
CA ASP A 110 -21.50 -6.12 -11.06
C ASP A 110 -22.37 -4.85 -11.03
N SER A 111 -22.99 -4.61 -9.88
CA SER A 111 -23.74 -3.40 -9.59
C SER A 111 -22.85 -2.15 -9.67
N GLU A 112 -23.46 -1.00 -10.01
CA GLU A 112 -22.77 0.27 -10.31
C GLU A 112 -21.82 0.77 -9.19
N ASP A 113 -21.95 0.23 -7.97
CA ASP A 113 -21.08 0.50 -6.82
C ASP A 113 -19.64 0.00 -6.95
N ARG A 114 -19.32 -0.85 -7.95
CA ARG A 114 -17.93 -1.32 -8.19
C ARG A 114 -17.15 -0.49 -9.21
N VAL A 115 -17.80 0.46 -9.88
CA VAL A 115 -17.24 1.19 -11.02
C VAL A 115 -16.84 2.63 -10.66
N ARG A 116 -16.97 3.04 -9.39
CA ARG A 116 -16.62 4.38 -8.91
C ARG A 116 -15.93 4.37 -7.55
#